data_AF-A0A0G4G3T0-F1
#
_entry.id   AF-A0A0G4G3T0-F1
#
_cell.length_a   1.000
_cell.length_b   1.000
_cell.length_c   1.000
_cell.angle_alpha   90.00
_cell.angle_beta   90.00
_cell.angle_gamma   90.00
#
_symmetry.space_group_name_H-M   'P 1'
#
loop_
_entity.id
_entity.type
_entity.pdbx_description
1 polymer ?
#
loop_
_entity_poly.entity_id
_entity_poly.type
_entity_poly.pdbx_seq_one_letter_code
_entity_poly.pdbx_strand_id
1 'polypeptide(L)'
;MQQQQQHDQHPFSYILVGRRSFYLLSLTDILQLRATCTWLRDLFGAAQLRDRLRHSVGSQAGLRRLVNGQQVQLVRFDDEQFEVCDLLAAVCVMEEGSWVEIGVVIELAGQCGYCKLPVILTADDINAHASKTAYSSVARVLAQLMVVGRHVDFRDGSCLQIFRYGDSEMRAIEDDPVFQLTINPPLPAHHLYQQHRLEHDPPVHSRIYYLGGWQSLGLPYTDASLSSFVKRVILRHFFKTHQINSTSISLSRRVGGGRLDGLLAQSPHTPVAGCTTTMSWDGDMRRLVVTDGTHDFVAWIYVWRPSRGASAWVDVWTTEAPVVCASSAFKDRFPVTTQLARMALGPVAPYVFDGQLPTMAAMMRAVQVMLSD
;
A
#
# COMPACT_ATOMS: atom_id res chain seq x y z
N MET A 1 34.37 -56.13 -30.49
CA MET A 1 34.54 -54.68 -30.71
C MET A 1 33.20 -54.00 -30.55
N GLN A 2 32.96 -53.28 -29.46
CA GLN A 2 32.61 -51.85 -29.50
C GLN A 2 32.46 -51.32 -28.07
N GLN A 3 33.06 -50.16 -27.89
CA GLN A 3 33.28 -49.40 -26.67
C GLN A 3 32.01 -48.68 -26.19
N GLN A 4 31.92 -48.57 -24.86
CA GLN A 4 31.55 -47.38 -24.08
C GLN A 4 30.48 -46.41 -24.63
N GLN A 5 29.45 -46.18 -23.81
CA GLN A 5 29.25 -44.88 -23.16
C GLN A 5 28.40 -45.07 -21.89
N GLN A 6 29.07 -45.15 -20.75
CA GLN A 6 28.46 -44.81 -19.46
C GLN A 6 28.11 -43.32 -19.52
N HIS A 7 26.82 -43.00 -19.59
CA HIS A 7 26.35 -41.68 -19.20
C HIS A 7 26.41 -41.60 -17.69
N ASP A 8 27.40 -40.89 -17.16
CA ASP A 8 27.41 -40.42 -15.78
C ASP A 8 26.16 -39.55 -15.56
N GLN A 9 25.16 -40.13 -14.89
CA GLN A 9 24.01 -39.38 -14.42
C GLN A 9 24.43 -38.58 -13.20
N HIS A 10 24.59 -37.26 -13.38
CA HIS A 10 24.79 -36.33 -12.29
C HIS A 10 23.64 -36.41 -11.26
N PRO A 11 23.93 -36.36 -9.95
CA PRO A 11 22.93 -36.53 -8.88
C PRO A 11 21.90 -35.40 -8.78
N PHE A 12 21.96 -34.37 -9.64
CA PHE A 12 21.03 -33.24 -9.65
C PHE A 12 20.07 -33.23 -10.86
N SER A 13 20.15 -34.20 -11.77
CA SER A 13 19.48 -34.10 -13.07
C SER A 13 17.97 -34.42 -13.09
N TYR A 14 17.33 -34.77 -11.98
CA TYR A 14 15.88 -35.01 -11.98
C TYR A 14 15.17 -34.56 -10.69
N ILE A 15 14.78 -33.29 -10.62
CA ILE A 15 13.66 -32.79 -9.79
C ILE A 15 12.75 -31.85 -10.62
N LEU A 16 12.53 -32.21 -11.88
CA LEU A 16 11.47 -31.66 -12.72
C LEU A 16 10.78 -32.84 -13.40
N VAL A 17 9.73 -33.38 -12.76
CA VAL A 17 8.80 -34.33 -13.39
C VAL A 17 7.37 -33.92 -13.04
N GLY A 18 6.69 -33.26 -13.97
CA GLY A 18 5.23 -33.03 -13.93
C GLY A 18 4.78 -31.58 -13.66
N ARG A 19 3.45 -31.38 -13.62
CA ARG A 19 2.73 -30.08 -13.49
C ARG A 19 2.98 -29.31 -12.17
N ARG A 20 3.98 -29.68 -11.38
CA ARG A 20 4.34 -29.05 -10.10
C ARG A 20 5.85 -28.93 -10.00
N SER A 21 6.38 -27.76 -10.35
CA SER A 21 7.78 -27.40 -10.11
C SER A 21 7.95 -27.07 -8.63
N PHE A 22 8.78 -27.82 -7.90
CA PHE A 22 9.18 -27.48 -6.55
C PHE A 22 10.59 -26.87 -6.62
N TYR A 23 10.71 -25.57 -6.32
CA TYR A 23 12.01 -24.92 -6.15
C TYR A 23 12.57 -25.29 -4.77
N LEU A 24 13.26 -26.43 -4.69
CA LEU A 24 13.83 -26.93 -3.43
C LEU A 24 15.05 -26.13 -2.96
N LEU A 25 15.81 -25.54 -3.88
CA LEU A 25 16.99 -24.75 -3.53
C LEU A 25 16.60 -23.30 -3.25
N SER A 26 17.07 -22.81 -2.09
CA SER A 26 16.91 -21.40 -1.75
C SER A 26 17.65 -20.54 -2.78
N LEU A 27 17.22 -19.29 -2.94
CA LEU A 27 17.91 -18.38 -3.85
C LEU A 27 19.38 -18.20 -3.44
N THR A 28 19.67 -18.20 -2.14
CA THR A 28 21.03 -18.15 -1.61
C THR A 28 21.87 -19.34 -2.08
N ASP A 29 21.32 -20.56 -2.03
CA ASP A 29 22.03 -21.75 -2.50
C ASP A 29 22.29 -21.68 -4.01
N ILE A 30 21.31 -21.20 -4.78
CA ILE A 30 21.49 -20.99 -6.23
C ILE A 30 22.62 -19.99 -6.51
N LEU A 31 22.64 -18.86 -5.80
CA LEU A 31 23.70 -17.85 -5.96
C LEU A 31 25.08 -18.42 -5.61
N GLN A 32 25.18 -19.18 -4.51
CA GLN A 32 26.43 -19.83 -4.09
C GLN A 32 26.89 -20.89 -5.10
N LEU A 33 25.99 -21.75 -5.58
CA LEU A 33 26.29 -22.79 -6.56
C LEU A 33 26.73 -22.18 -7.90
N ARG A 34 26.07 -21.11 -8.36
CA ARG A 34 26.47 -20.38 -9.58
C ARG A 34 27.84 -19.70 -9.45
N ALA A 35 28.18 -19.22 -8.25
CA ALA A 35 29.47 -18.58 -7.99
C ALA A 35 30.63 -19.60 -7.93
N THR A 36 30.37 -20.81 -7.42
CA THR A 36 31.40 -21.83 -7.17
C THR A 36 31.55 -22.85 -8.30
N CYS A 37 30.50 -23.11 -9.07
CA CYS A 37 30.47 -24.16 -10.10
C CYS A 37 30.02 -23.60 -11.46
N THR A 38 30.95 -23.53 -12.42
CA THR A 38 30.66 -23.05 -13.78
C THR A 38 29.62 -23.90 -14.50
N TRP A 39 29.65 -25.22 -14.35
CA TRP A 39 28.66 -26.14 -14.93
C TRP A 39 27.23 -25.91 -14.38
N LEU A 40 27.09 -25.54 -13.11
CA LEU A 40 25.77 -25.24 -12.52
C LEU A 40 25.22 -23.86 -12.91
N ARG A 41 26.03 -22.98 -13.51
CA ARG A 41 25.51 -21.70 -14.06
C ARG A 41 24.52 -21.92 -15.18
N ASP A 42 24.70 -22.99 -15.97
CA ASP A 42 23.80 -23.29 -17.09
C ASP A 42 22.51 -23.97 -16.63
N LEU A 43 22.55 -24.68 -15.48
CA LEU A 43 21.37 -25.32 -14.89
C LEU A 43 20.31 -24.31 -14.42
N PHE A 44 20.74 -23.13 -13.95
CA PHE A 44 19.87 -22.02 -13.59
C PHE A 44 19.87 -20.93 -14.66
N GLY A 45 19.75 -21.33 -15.92
CA GLY A 45 19.68 -20.44 -17.07
C GLY A 45 18.41 -19.58 -17.10
N ALA A 46 18.32 -18.73 -18.13
CA ALA A 46 17.24 -17.75 -18.24
C ALA A 46 15.83 -18.38 -18.26
N ALA A 47 15.65 -19.54 -18.91
CA ALA A 47 14.36 -20.22 -18.97
C ALA A 47 13.86 -20.66 -17.58
N GLN A 48 14.73 -21.29 -16.79
CA GLN A 48 14.42 -21.77 -15.45
C GLN A 48 14.14 -20.60 -14.49
N LEU A 49 14.88 -19.51 -14.62
CA LEU A 49 14.65 -18.31 -13.81
C LEU A 49 13.36 -17.58 -14.18
N ARG A 50 12.98 -17.52 -15.45
CA ARG A 50 11.67 -16.98 -15.88
C ARG A 50 10.52 -17.79 -15.32
N ASP A 51 10.61 -19.12 -15.37
CA ASP A 51 9.59 -19.99 -14.78
C ASP A 51 9.51 -19.80 -13.25
N ARG A 52 10.64 -19.61 -12.57
CA ARG A 52 10.66 -19.28 -11.14
C ARG A 52 10.04 -17.93 -10.87
N LEU A 53 10.42 -16.91 -11.63
CA LEU A 53 9.86 -15.57 -11.48
C LEU A 53 8.34 -15.57 -11.65
N ARG A 54 7.82 -16.21 -12.70
CA ARG A 54 6.37 -16.36 -12.93
C ARG A 54 5.66 -17.06 -11.78
N HIS A 55 6.29 -18.10 -11.23
CA HIS A 55 5.77 -18.79 -10.04
C HIS A 55 5.76 -17.87 -8.82
N SER A 56 6.87 -17.19 -8.52
CA SER A 56 7.00 -16.33 -7.34
C SER A 56 6.04 -15.14 -7.41
N VAL A 57 5.94 -14.48 -8.56
CA VAL A 57 4.94 -13.43 -8.84
C VAL A 57 3.52 -13.95 -8.66
N GLY A 58 3.26 -15.16 -9.14
CA GLY A 58 2.01 -15.85 -8.90
C GLY A 58 1.77 -16.07 -7.40
N SER A 59 2.69 -16.66 -6.65
CA SER A 59 2.44 -16.99 -5.24
C SER A 59 2.17 -15.77 -4.33
N GLN A 60 2.52 -14.56 -4.76
CA GLN A 60 2.27 -13.34 -3.99
C GLN A 60 0.79 -12.98 -3.93
N ALA A 61 0.14 -13.34 -2.82
CA ALA A 61 -1.27 -12.98 -2.55
C ALA A 61 -1.52 -11.46 -2.65
N GLY A 62 -0.53 -10.65 -2.27
CA GLY A 62 -0.60 -9.19 -2.35
C GLY A 62 -0.71 -8.62 -3.77
N LEU A 63 -0.23 -9.35 -4.77
CA LEU A 63 -0.17 -8.89 -6.17
C LEU A 63 -1.29 -9.47 -7.03
N ARG A 64 -2.24 -10.18 -6.43
CA ARG A 64 -3.36 -10.81 -7.11
C ARG A 64 -4.66 -10.20 -6.60
N ARG A 65 -5.53 -9.82 -7.53
CA ARG A 65 -6.89 -9.38 -7.23
C ARG A 65 -7.91 -10.15 -8.03
N LEU A 66 -9.06 -10.39 -7.42
CA LEU A 66 -10.24 -10.89 -8.10
C LEU A 66 -11.07 -9.68 -8.51
N VAL A 67 -11.14 -9.43 -9.81
CA VAL A 67 -11.99 -8.39 -10.41
C VAL A 67 -13.05 -9.14 -11.22
N ASN A 68 -14.32 -9.04 -10.82
CA ASN A 68 -15.44 -9.73 -11.48
C ASN A 68 -15.21 -11.25 -11.66
N GLY A 69 -14.58 -11.90 -10.67
CA GLY A 69 -14.27 -13.34 -10.73
C GLY A 69 -13.03 -13.70 -11.55
N GLN A 70 -12.39 -12.75 -12.22
CA GLN A 70 -11.14 -12.95 -12.94
C GLN A 70 -9.95 -12.52 -12.07
N GLN A 71 -8.93 -13.36 -12.01
CA GLN A 71 -7.68 -13.01 -11.33
C GLN A 71 -6.86 -12.07 -12.21
N VAL A 72 -6.63 -10.85 -11.72
CA VAL A 72 -5.76 -9.84 -12.32
C VAL A 72 -4.48 -9.77 -11.50
N GLN A 73 -3.35 -9.79 -12.21
CA GLN A 73 -2.03 -9.58 -11.62
C GLN A 73 -1.74 -8.07 -11.61
N LEU A 74 -1.28 -7.53 -10.48
CA LEU A 74 -0.97 -6.09 -10.35
C LEU A 74 0.40 -5.72 -10.92
N VAL A 75 1.33 -6.68 -10.96
CA VAL A 75 2.72 -6.49 -11.40
C VAL A 75 3.10 -7.61 -12.38
N ARG A 76 3.77 -7.24 -13.46
CA ARG A 76 4.40 -8.14 -14.42
C ARG A 76 5.81 -7.65 -14.71
N PHE A 77 6.70 -8.56 -15.08
CA PHE A 77 8.04 -8.24 -15.51
C PHE A 77 8.12 -8.28 -17.04
N ASP A 78 8.92 -7.40 -17.62
CA ASP A 78 9.35 -7.47 -19.02
C ASP A 78 10.48 -8.51 -19.17
N ASP A 79 10.19 -9.74 -18.76
CA ASP A 79 11.18 -10.81 -18.58
C ASP A 79 11.78 -11.34 -19.88
N GLU A 80 11.21 -11.00 -21.03
CA GLU A 80 11.74 -11.34 -22.35
C GLU A 80 13.05 -10.61 -22.64
N GLN A 81 13.18 -9.37 -22.18
CA GLN A 81 14.39 -8.55 -22.36
C GLN A 81 15.44 -8.78 -21.28
N PHE A 82 15.09 -9.52 -20.22
CA PHE A 82 15.99 -9.68 -19.07
C PHE A 82 17.13 -10.64 -19.39
N GLU A 83 18.34 -10.24 -19.01
CA GLU A 83 19.47 -11.15 -18.93
C GLU A 83 19.37 -12.02 -17.68
N VAL A 84 20.27 -13.01 -17.57
CA VAL A 84 20.29 -13.92 -16.43
C VAL A 84 20.49 -13.19 -15.09
N CYS A 85 21.26 -12.09 -15.10
CA CYS A 85 21.48 -11.27 -13.91
C CYS A 85 20.19 -10.54 -13.49
N ASP A 86 19.47 -9.92 -14.44
CA ASP A 86 18.20 -9.24 -14.16
C ASP A 86 17.15 -10.23 -13.66
N LEU A 87 17.10 -11.44 -14.25
CA LEU A 87 16.19 -12.50 -13.80
C LEU A 87 16.48 -12.94 -12.37
N LEU A 88 17.76 -13.09 -11.99
CA LEU A 88 18.14 -13.41 -10.61
C LEU A 88 17.74 -12.29 -9.65
N ALA A 89 17.98 -11.04 -10.03
CA ALA A 89 17.60 -9.88 -9.23
C ALA A 89 16.08 -9.78 -9.07
N ALA A 90 15.32 -10.01 -10.15
CA ALA A 90 13.86 -10.03 -10.13
C ALA A 90 13.30 -11.12 -9.24
N VAL A 91 13.83 -12.35 -9.33
CA VAL A 91 13.48 -13.45 -8.41
C VAL A 91 13.80 -13.07 -6.97
N CYS A 92 14.95 -12.43 -6.72
CA CYS A 92 15.30 -11.93 -5.39
C CYS A 92 14.27 -10.95 -4.86
N VAL A 93 13.95 -9.91 -5.62
CA VAL A 93 12.98 -8.87 -5.27
C VAL A 93 11.59 -9.46 -4.98
N MET A 94 11.20 -10.49 -5.72
CA MET A 94 9.91 -11.17 -5.54
C MET A 94 9.85 -12.15 -4.38
N GLU A 95 10.98 -12.73 -3.98
CA GLU A 95 11.07 -13.71 -2.89
C GLU A 95 11.52 -13.11 -1.56
N GLU A 96 12.10 -11.91 -1.57
CA GLU A 96 12.51 -11.17 -0.38
C GLU A 96 11.30 -10.51 0.32
N GLY A 97 10.35 -11.36 0.70
CA GLY A 97 9.18 -11.05 1.51
C GLY A 97 7.85 -10.87 0.76
N SER A 98 6.82 -10.56 1.53
CA SER A 98 5.46 -10.32 1.04
C SER A 98 5.40 -9.02 0.22
N TRP A 99 4.45 -8.93 -0.71
CA TRP A 99 4.15 -7.73 -1.49
C TRP A 99 2.78 -7.10 -1.16
N VAL A 100 2.17 -7.49 -0.04
CA VAL A 100 0.80 -7.09 0.34
C VAL A 100 0.63 -5.57 0.45
N GLU A 101 1.54 -4.86 1.12
CA GLU A 101 1.42 -3.41 1.30
C GLU A 101 1.52 -2.65 -0.03
N ILE A 102 2.43 -3.11 -0.90
CA ILE A 102 2.69 -2.50 -2.21
C ILE A 102 1.59 -2.81 -3.20
N GLY A 103 1.05 -4.03 -3.18
CA GLY A 103 -0.11 -4.38 -3.99
C GLY A 103 -1.29 -3.45 -3.72
N VAL A 104 -1.55 -3.13 -2.45
CA VAL A 104 -2.59 -2.18 -2.04
C VAL A 104 -2.27 -0.75 -2.52
N VAL A 105 -1.00 -0.33 -2.50
CA VAL A 105 -0.57 0.97 -3.03
C VAL A 105 -0.81 1.06 -4.54
N ILE A 106 -0.37 0.04 -5.30
CA ILE A 106 -0.52 -0.04 -6.75
C ILE A 106 -2.00 -0.04 -7.14
N GLU A 107 -2.82 -0.79 -6.42
CA GLU A 107 -4.27 -0.84 -6.63
C GLU A 107 -4.93 0.53 -6.41
N LEU A 108 -4.59 1.21 -5.31
CA LEU A 108 -5.10 2.56 -5.05
C LEU A 108 -4.63 3.55 -6.11
N ALA A 109 -3.36 3.48 -6.53
CA ALA A 109 -2.84 4.32 -7.60
C ALA A 109 -3.58 4.07 -8.92
N GLY A 110 -3.88 2.82 -9.26
CA GLY A 110 -4.68 2.44 -10.43
C GLY A 110 -6.10 3.00 -10.38
N GLN A 111 -6.78 2.90 -9.23
CA GLN A 111 -8.12 3.49 -9.03
C GLN A 111 -8.12 5.01 -9.19
N CYS A 112 -7.08 5.68 -8.69
CA CYS A 112 -6.89 7.12 -8.87
C CYS A 112 -6.42 7.51 -10.29
N GLY A 113 -6.22 6.55 -11.19
CA GLY A 113 -5.75 6.77 -12.55
C GLY A 113 -4.25 7.12 -12.67
N TYR A 114 -3.46 6.99 -11.60
CA TYR A 114 -2.02 7.29 -11.60
C TYR A 114 -1.14 6.13 -12.01
N CYS A 115 -1.72 4.93 -12.18
CA CYS A 115 -0.95 3.75 -12.51
C CYS A 115 -1.68 2.91 -13.55
N LYS A 116 -0.97 2.50 -14.60
CA LYS A 116 -1.50 1.54 -15.58
C LYS A 116 -1.26 0.13 -15.06
N LEU A 117 -2.33 -0.63 -14.90
CA LEU A 117 -2.27 -2.02 -14.45
C LEU A 117 -2.31 -3.01 -15.63
N PRO A 118 -1.54 -4.12 -15.59
CA PRO A 118 -0.47 -4.40 -14.62
C PRO A 118 0.71 -3.43 -14.77
N VAL A 119 1.39 -3.15 -13.66
CA VAL A 119 2.68 -2.44 -13.67
C VAL A 119 3.71 -3.33 -14.35
N ILE A 120 4.37 -2.83 -15.39
CA ILE A 120 5.42 -3.56 -16.11
C ILE A 120 6.78 -3.13 -15.57
N LEU A 121 7.47 -4.03 -14.87
CA LEU A 121 8.80 -3.79 -14.34
C LEU A 121 9.87 -4.17 -15.36
N THR A 122 10.78 -3.22 -15.63
CA THR A 122 11.92 -3.39 -16.54
C THR A 122 13.21 -3.65 -15.76
N ALA A 123 14.32 -3.91 -16.47
CA ALA A 123 15.62 -4.07 -15.83
C ALA A 123 16.00 -2.85 -14.98
N ASP A 124 15.68 -1.63 -15.43
CA ASP A 124 15.95 -0.40 -14.68
C ASP A 124 15.22 -0.36 -13.33
N ASP A 125 13.99 -0.87 -13.25
CA ASP A 125 13.24 -0.95 -11.98
C ASP A 125 13.94 -1.87 -10.99
N ILE A 126 14.40 -3.02 -11.47
CA ILE A 126 15.03 -4.05 -10.64
C ILE A 126 16.42 -3.63 -10.20
N ASN A 127 17.13 -2.93 -11.09
CA ASN A 127 18.47 -2.40 -10.85
C ASN A 127 18.47 -1.07 -10.06
N ALA A 128 17.30 -0.64 -9.53
CA ALA A 128 17.21 0.45 -8.57
C ALA A 128 18.04 0.19 -7.28
N HIS A 129 18.35 -1.08 -7.00
CA HIS A 129 19.26 -1.49 -5.95
C HIS A 129 20.51 -2.15 -6.54
N ALA A 130 21.70 -1.69 -6.14
CA ALA A 130 22.96 -2.20 -6.68
C ALA A 130 23.26 -3.67 -6.31
N SER A 131 22.60 -4.21 -5.27
CA SER A 131 22.79 -5.59 -4.83
C SER A 131 21.62 -6.08 -3.95
N LYS A 132 21.56 -7.40 -3.73
CA LYS A 132 20.66 -8.00 -2.74
C LYS A 132 20.87 -7.40 -1.34
N THR A 133 22.12 -7.20 -0.92
CA THR A 133 22.42 -6.62 0.40
C THR A 133 21.90 -5.19 0.50
N ALA A 134 22.02 -4.39 -0.57
CA ALA A 134 21.46 -3.03 -0.59
C ALA A 134 19.93 -3.01 -0.53
N TYR A 135 19.27 -3.97 -1.20
CA TYR A 135 17.82 -4.16 -1.12
C TYR A 135 17.38 -4.52 0.31
N SER A 136 18.05 -5.50 0.93
CA SER A 136 17.72 -5.94 2.29
C SER A 136 18.25 -5.00 3.39
N SER A 137 19.03 -3.96 3.06
CA SER A 137 19.54 -2.99 4.04
C SER A 137 18.51 -1.95 4.49
N VAL A 138 17.36 -1.88 3.80
CA VAL A 138 16.27 -0.96 4.13
C VAL A 138 15.00 -1.74 4.43
N ALA A 139 14.02 -1.07 5.04
CA ALA A 139 12.71 -1.67 5.26
C ALA A 139 12.14 -2.17 3.93
N ARG A 140 11.62 -3.41 3.92
CA ARG A 140 11.12 -4.08 2.70
C ARG A 140 10.19 -3.21 1.87
N VAL A 141 9.20 -2.56 2.50
CA VAL A 141 8.25 -1.70 1.79
C VAL A 141 8.97 -0.53 1.10
N LEU A 142 10.02 0.02 1.71
CA LEU A 142 10.85 1.05 1.06
C LEU A 142 11.56 0.50 -0.17
N ALA A 143 12.19 -0.67 -0.04
CA ALA A 143 12.92 -1.30 -1.13
C ALA A 143 12.00 -1.57 -2.33
N GLN A 144 10.79 -2.07 -2.07
CA GLN A 144 9.78 -2.33 -3.08
C GLN A 144 9.21 -1.04 -3.70
N LEU A 145 9.02 0.02 -2.91
CA LEU A 145 8.62 1.34 -3.43
C LEU A 145 9.67 1.93 -4.36
N MET A 146 10.96 1.73 -4.09
CA MET A 146 12.02 2.17 -5.02
C MET A 146 11.96 1.43 -6.36
N VAL A 147 11.42 0.21 -6.39
CA VAL A 147 11.23 -0.59 -7.62
C VAL A 147 9.96 -0.14 -8.38
N VAL A 148 8.83 0.06 -7.69
CA VAL A 148 7.54 0.30 -8.38
C VAL A 148 7.12 1.77 -8.42
N GLY A 149 7.71 2.63 -7.60
CA GLY A 149 7.19 3.97 -7.31
C GLY A 149 7.14 4.88 -8.53
N ARG A 150 8.13 4.79 -9.43
CA ARG A 150 8.16 5.58 -10.67
C ARG A 150 6.97 5.30 -11.62
N HIS A 151 6.28 4.18 -11.44
CA HIS A 151 5.08 3.83 -12.22
C HIS A 151 3.78 4.44 -11.67
N VAL A 152 3.86 5.16 -10.54
CA VAL A 152 2.77 6.00 -10.03
C VAL A 152 3.02 7.43 -10.54
N ASP A 153 2.43 7.74 -11.69
CA ASP A 153 2.53 9.02 -12.39
C ASP A 153 1.35 9.91 -11.99
N PHE A 154 1.64 11.07 -11.37
CA PHE A 154 0.63 12.02 -10.91
C PHE A 154 0.04 12.87 -12.05
N ARG A 155 0.53 12.71 -13.29
CA ARG A 155 0.09 13.40 -14.52
C ARG A 155 0.33 14.91 -14.53
N ASP A 156 1.15 15.41 -13.63
CA ASP A 156 1.62 16.80 -13.57
C ASP A 156 3.13 16.91 -13.81
N GLY A 157 3.74 15.84 -14.35
CA GLY A 157 5.18 15.73 -14.59
C GLY A 157 5.96 15.09 -13.43
N SER A 158 5.31 14.83 -12.29
CA SER A 158 5.90 14.17 -11.14
C SER A 158 5.48 12.70 -11.02
N CYS A 159 6.28 11.89 -10.32
CA CYS A 159 5.95 10.52 -9.98
C CYS A 159 6.31 10.20 -8.53
N LEU A 160 5.83 9.07 -8.00
CA LEU A 160 6.19 8.61 -6.65
C LEU A 160 7.59 7.97 -6.65
N GLN A 161 8.62 8.72 -7.03
CA GLN A 161 9.99 8.23 -6.99
C GLN A 161 10.60 8.42 -5.61
N ILE A 162 11.36 7.43 -5.14
CA ILE A 162 12.15 7.51 -3.91
C ILE A 162 13.63 7.57 -4.29
N PHE A 163 14.34 8.58 -3.80
CA PHE A 163 15.76 8.78 -4.00
C PHE A 163 16.50 8.45 -2.71
N ARG A 164 17.59 7.68 -2.82
CA ARG A 164 18.42 7.27 -1.68
C ARG A 164 19.81 7.88 -1.80
N TYR A 165 20.25 8.53 -0.73
CA TYR A 165 21.58 9.11 -0.58
C TYR A 165 22.29 8.49 0.62
N GLY A 166 23.25 7.61 0.33
CA GLY A 166 23.91 6.81 1.36
C GLY A 166 22.92 6.00 2.18
N ASP A 167 23.15 5.92 3.49
CA ASP A 167 22.35 5.07 4.39
C ASP A 167 21.27 5.81 5.19
N SER A 168 21.26 7.15 5.17
CA SER A 168 20.42 7.94 6.09
C SER A 168 19.50 8.94 5.43
N GLU A 169 19.77 9.36 4.20
CA GLU A 169 18.97 10.36 3.53
C GLU A 169 18.10 9.73 2.45
N MET A 170 16.79 9.93 2.59
CA MET A 170 15.77 9.51 1.64
C MET A 170 14.96 10.71 1.22
N ARG A 171 14.68 10.85 -0.07
CA ARG A 171 13.80 11.89 -0.63
C ARG A 171 12.70 11.24 -1.44
N ALA A 172 11.57 11.91 -1.60
CA ALA A 172 10.44 11.40 -2.37
C ALA A 172 9.85 12.45 -3.30
N ILE A 173 9.24 12.00 -4.40
CA ILE A 173 8.64 12.82 -5.47
C ILE A 173 9.67 13.51 -6.33
N GLU A 174 10.49 14.36 -5.72
CA GLU A 174 11.56 15.10 -6.38
C GLU A 174 12.87 14.91 -5.62
N ASP A 175 13.96 14.99 -6.37
CA ASP A 175 15.31 14.88 -5.82
C ASP A 175 15.81 16.21 -5.25
N ASP A 176 15.07 16.74 -4.27
CA ASP A 176 15.40 17.98 -3.58
C ASP A 176 15.33 17.77 -2.05
N PRO A 177 16.29 18.32 -1.27
CA PRO A 177 16.27 18.25 0.20
C PRO A 177 14.95 18.66 0.86
N VAL A 178 14.13 19.53 0.25
CA VAL A 178 12.83 19.93 0.81
C VAL A 178 11.83 18.77 0.86
N PHE A 179 12.05 17.71 0.08
CA PHE A 179 11.24 16.49 0.05
C PHE A 179 11.88 15.32 0.81
N GLN A 180 12.75 15.61 1.79
CA GLN A 180 13.34 14.60 2.65
C GLN A 180 12.29 13.84 3.48
N LEU A 181 12.50 12.54 3.62
CA LEU A 181 11.77 11.64 4.51
C LEU A 181 12.66 11.23 5.67
N THR A 182 12.09 11.19 6.89
CA THR A 182 12.73 10.49 8.01
C THR A 182 12.05 9.15 8.19
N ILE A 183 12.78 8.08 7.90
CA ILE A 183 12.28 6.71 8.04
C ILE A 183 12.49 6.24 9.47
N ASN A 184 11.45 5.64 10.06
CA ASN A 184 11.43 5.14 11.42
C ASN A 184 11.88 6.18 12.48
N PRO A 185 11.27 7.38 12.49
CA PRO A 185 11.67 8.43 13.42
C PRO A 185 11.48 7.97 14.88
N PRO A 186 12.22 8.57 15.84
CA PRO A 186 11.92 8.40 17.24
C PRO A 186 10.51 8.94 17.51
N LEU A 187 9.68 8.15 18.19
CA LEU A 187 8.33 8.52 18.57
C LEU A 187 8.24 8.68 20.08
N PRO A 188 7.40 9.60 20.59
CA PRO A 188 7.16 9.73 22.03
C PRO A 188 6.74 8.41 22.66
N ALA A 189 7.08 8.22 23.93
CA ALA A 189 6.62 7.06 24.69
C ALA A 189 5.08 6.99 24.65
N HIS A 190 4.57 5.77 24.47
CA HIS A 190 3.13 5.48 24.37
C HIS A 190 2.44 6.03 23.11
N HIS A 191 3.19 6.55 22.13
CA HIS A 191 2.61 6.93 20.85
C HIS A 191 1.99 5.70 20.15
N LEU A 192 0.80 5.85 19.56
CA LEU A 192 0.07 4.74 18.93
C LEU A 192 0.93 3.96 17.92
N TYR A 193 1.67 4.69 17.08
CA TYR A 193 2.55 4.08 16.07
C TYR A 193 3.82 3.46 16.64
N GLN A 194 4.22 3.81 17.86
CA GLN A 194 5.28 3.10 18.57
C GLN A 194 4.79 1.70 18.99
N GLN A 195 3.56 1.61 19.48
CA GLN A 195 2.95 0.35 19.95
C GLN A 195 2.65 -0.63 18.81
N HIS A 196 2.41 -0.11 17.60
CA HIS A 196 2.02 -0.90 16.43
C HIS A 196 3.05 -0.84 15.30
N ARG A 197 4.30 -0.49 15.61
CA ARG A 197 5.40 -0.38 14.65
C ARG A 197 5.65 -1.72 13.95
N LEU A 198 5.76 -1.70 12.62
CA LEU A 198 6.22 -2.82 11.81
C LEU A 198 7.64 -2.53 11.31
N GLU A 199 8.56 -3.48 11.48
CA GLU A 199 9.96 -3.31 11.05
C GLU A 199 10.08 -3.19 9.52
N HIS A 200 9.26 -3.94 8.79
CA HIS A 200 9.27 -3.97 7.33
C HIS A 200 8.48 -2.83 6.67
N ASP A 201 7.64 -2.13 7.43
CA ASP A 201 6.80 -0.99 7.00
C ASP A 201 6.75 0.10 8.10
N PRO A 202 7.92 0.68 8.47
CA PRO A 202 8.04 1.54 9.65
C PRO A 202 7.37 2.91 9.45
N PRO A 203 7.06 3.63 10.55
CA PRO A 203 6.56 5.00 10.52
C PRO A 203 7.47 5.95 9.74
N VAL A 204 6.89 7.03 9.20
CA VAL A 204 7.61 8.01 8.38
C VAL A 204 7.27 9.43 8.84
N HIS A 205 8.28 10.29 9.02
CA HIS A 205 8.06 11.73 9.04
C HIS A 205 8.22 12.31 7.64
N SER A 206 7.25 13.12 7.22
CA SER A 206 7.27 13.78 5.94
C SER A 206 6.64 15.17 6.01
N ARG A 207 7.27 16.14 5.36
CA ARG A 207 6.71 17.49 5.15
C ARG A 207 6.02 17.63 3.80
N ILE A 208 6.03 16.57 3.00
CA ILE A 208 5.57 16.58 1.61
C ILE A 208 4.05 16.72 1.58
N TYR A 209 3.60 17.70 0.81
CA TYR A 209 2.20 18.03 0.65
C TYR A 209 1.91 18.63 -0.71
N TYR A 210 0.68 18.45 -1.20
CA TYR A 210 0.25 18.99 -2.48
C TYR A 210 -0.73 20.16 -2.30
N LEU A 211 -0.38 21.31 -2.87
CA LEU A 211 -1.16 22.56 -2.87
C LEU A 211 -1.08 23.26 -4.24
N GLY A 212 -1.51 22.56 -5.29
CA GLY A 212 -1.35 23.03 -6.68
C GLY A 212 0.07 22.81 -7.23
N GLY A 213 0.82 21.96 -6.55
CA GLY A 213 2.23 21.62 -6.76
C GLY A 213 2.78 20.96 -5.49
N TRP A 214 3.86 20.20 -5.61
CA TRP A 214 4.53 19.58 -4.46
C TRP A 214 5.28 20.62 -3.65
N GLN A 215 5.04 20.62 -2.34
CA GLN A 215 5.60 21.60 -1.41
C GLN A 215 6.01 20.91 -0.10
N SER A 216 6.93 21.55 0.61
CA SER A 216 7.33 21.18 1.96
C SER A 216 6.64 22.08 2.98
N LEU A 217 5.83 21.52 3.86
CA LEU A 217 5.20 22.25 4.95
C LEU A 217 6.18 22.50 6.11
N GLY A 218 5.92 23.55 6.90
CA GLY A 218 6.74 23.89 8.06
C GLY A 218 6.73 22.81 9.17
N LEU A 219 5.61 22.08 9.32
CA LEU A 219 5.48 21.00 10.31
C LEU A 219 5.35 19.64 9.61
N PRO A 220 6.14 18.63 10.03
CA PRO A 220 6.05 17.29 9.46
C PRO A 220 4.81 16.56 9.96
N TYR A 221 4.23 15.74 9.08
CA TYR A 221 3.27 14.70 9.43
C TYR A 221 4.01 13.43 9.83
N THR A 222 3.45 12.69 10.78
CA THR A 222 3.91 11.34 11.12
C THR A 222 2.96 10.32 10.53
N ASP A 223 3.31 9.71 9.41
CA ASP A 223 2.55 8.58 8.87
C ASP A 223 2.84 7.31 9.70
N ALA A 224 1.80 6.50 9.91
CA ALA A 224 1.92 5.25 10.67
C ALA A 224 2.91 4.25 10.04
N SER A 225 3.15 4.37 8.74
CA SER A 225 3.96 3.47 7.93
C SER A 225 4.36 4.10 6.59
N LEU A 226 5.34 3.52 5.90
CA LEU A 226 5.68 3.87 4.51
C LEU A 226 4.49 3.67 3.58
N SER A 227 3.77 2.56 3.72
CA SER A 227 2.56 2.33 2.94
C SER A 227 1.49 3.40 3.21
N SER A 228 1.32 3.84 4.47
CA SER A 228 0.40 4.93 4.81
C SER A 228 0.83 6.27 4.22
N PHE A 229 2.12 6.60 4.28
CA PHE A 229 2.69 7.78 3.64
C PHE A 229 2.35 7.83 2.15
N VAL A 230 2.63 6.74 1.42
CA VAL A 230 2.38 6.70 -0.03
C VAL A 230 0.89 6.81 -0.35
N LYS A 231 0.04 6.07 0.37
CA LYS A 231 -1.42 6.15 0.17
C LYS A 231 -1.93 7.57 0.46
N ARG A 232 -1.39 8.25 1.49
CA ARG A 232 -1.73 9.64 1.82
C ARG A 232 -1.35 10.58 0.70
N VAL A 233 -0.14 10.43 0.14
CA VAL A 233 0.36 11.23 -1.00
C VAL A 233 -0.55 11.05 -2.22
N ILE A 234 -0.86 9.80 -2.61
CA ILE A 234 -1.76 9.48 -3.73
C ILE A 234 -3.13 10.13 -3.56
N LEU A 235 -3.80 9.89 -2.43
CA LEU A 235 -5.13 10.46 -2.19
C LEU A 235 -5.08 11.98 -2.04
N ARG A 236 -4.00 12.55 -1.51
CA ARG A 236 -3.89 14.00 -1.37
C ARG A 236 -3.78 14.70 -2.72
N HIS A 237 -2.97 14.15 -3.62
CA HIS A 237 -2.89 14.64 -5.00
C HIS A 237 -4.27 14.52 -5.67
N PHE A 238 -4.88 13.32 -5.62
CA PHE A 238 -6.22 13.07 -6.18
C PHE A 238 -7.29 14.02 -5.68
N PHE A 239 -7.38 14.22 -4.37
CA PHE A 239 -8.30 15.17 -3.76
C PHE A 239 -8.13 16.61 -4.27
N LYS A 240 -6.91 17.00 -4.65
CA LYS A 240 -6.59 18.36 -5.09
C LYS A 240 -6.76 18.59 -6.58
N THR A 241 -6.69 17.53 -7.39
CA THR A 241 -6.76 17.63 -8.85
C THR A 241 -8.10 17.19 -9.43
N HIS A 242 -8.97 16.57 -8.62
CA HIS A 242 -10.27 16.09 -9.06
C HIS A 242 -11.42 16.83 -8.38
N GLN A 243 -12.57 16.88 -9.05
CA GLN A 243 -13.80 17.37 -8.44
C GLN A 243 -14.31 16.31 -7.45
N ILE A 244 -14.29 16.67 -6.16
CA ILE A 244 -14.73 15.79 -5.08
C ILE A 244 -16.04 16.32 -4.50
N ASN A 245 -17.02 15.43 -4.35
CA ASN A 245 -18.21 15.70 -3.56
C ASN A 245 -17.99 15.22 -2.12
N SER A 246 -18.54 15.93 -1.15
CA SER A 246 -18.37 15.57 0.25
C SER A 246 -19.61 15.84 1.10
N THR A 247 -19.66 15.13 2.23
CA THR A 247 -20.47 15.47 3.39
C THR A 247 -19.61 15.36 4.64
N SER A 248 -19.89 16.20 5.64
CA SER A 248 -19.07 16.38 6.83
C SER A 248 -19.96 16.52 8.06
N ILE A 249 -19.57 15.88 9.15
CA ILE A 249 -20.25 16.03 10.43
C ILE A 249 -19.27 15.92 11.60
N SER A 250 -19.52 16.70 12.65
CA SER A 250 -18.83 16.57 13.93
C SER A 250 -19.71 15.78 14.88
N LEU A 251 -19.19 14.68 15.41
CA LEU A 251 -19.93 13.75 16.27
C LEU A 251 -19.15 13.49 17.56
N SER A 252 -19.85 13.24 18.66
CA SER A 252 -19.16 12.70 19.84
C SER A 252 -18.54 11.34 19.49
N ARG A 253 -17.27 11.14 19.86
CA ARG A 253 -16.53 9.90 19.57
C ARG A 253 -17.17 8.64 20.16
N ARG A 254 -18.02 8.82 21.17
CA ARG A 254 -18.74 7.77 21.88
C ARG A 254 -20.07 7.36 21.21
N VAL A 255 -20.55 8.13 20.23
CA VAL A 255 -21.76 7.79 19.45
C VAL A 255 -21.57 6.47 18.71
N GLY A 256 -22.66 5.73 18.52
CA GLY A 256 -22.63 4.44 17.84
C GLY A 256 -21.79 3.38 18.57
N GLY A 257 -21.75 3.43 19.90
CA GLY A 257 -21.00 2.47 20.73
C GLY A 257 -19.49 2.70 20.74
N GLY A 258 -19.03 3.93 20.45
CA GLY A 258 -17.59 4.25 20.45
C GLY A 258 -16.84 3.85 19.18
N ARG A 259 -17.55 3.56 18.08
CA ARG A 259 -16.95 3.12 16.81
C ARG A 259 -15.88 4.08 16.29
N LEU A 260 -16.11 5.39 16.34
CA LEU A 260 -15.13 6.39 15.91
C LEU A 260 -13.88 6.38 16.79
N ASP A 261 -14.06 6.27 18.11
CA ASP A 261 -12.94 6.16 19.03
C ASP A 261 -12.13 4.88 18.79
N GLY A 262 -12.81 3.75 18.58
CA GLY A 262 -12.19 2.48 18.22
C GLY A 262 -11.40 2.56 16.91
N LEU A 263 -11.94 3.22 15.88
CA LEU A 263 -11.23 3.42 14.61
C LEU A 263 -9.94 4.24 14.78
N LEU A 264 -9.93 5.22 15.68
CA LEU A 264 -8.77 6.07 15.95
C LEU A 264 -7.77 5.43 16.94
N ALA A 265 -8.22 4.54 17.83
CA ALA A 265 -7.39 3.92 18.85
C ALA A 265 -6.84 2.54 18.44
N GLN A 266 -7.49 1.83 17.52
CA GLN A 266 -7.01 0.54 17.05
C GLN A 266 -5.74 0.69 16.20
N SER A 267 -4.98 -0.40 16.05
CA SER A 267 -3.79 -0.43 15.21
C SER A 267 -4.07 0.13 13.80
N PRO A 268 -3.17 1.00 13.27
CA PRO A 268 -3.30 1.54 11.92
C PRO A 268 -3.19 0.46 10.83
N HIS A 269 -2.60 -0.69 11.17
CA HIS A 269 -2.44 -1.85 10.27
C HIS A 269 -3.60 -2.84 10.33
N THR A 270 -4.55 -2.67 11.25
CA THR A 270 -5.74 -3.53 11.32
C THR A 270 -6.69 -3.19 10.18
N PRO A 271 -7.07 -4.17 9.33
CA PRO A 271 -8.09 -3.96 8.31
C PRO A 271 -9.41 -3.53 8.91
N VAL A 272 -10.15 -2.70 8.18
CA VAL A 272 -11.48 -2.24 8.59
C VAL A 272 -12.51 -2.87 7.66
N ALA A 273 -13.52 -3.54 8.23
CA ALA A 273 -14.60 -4.14 7.46
C ALA A 273 -15.28 -3.08 6.58
N GLY A 274 -15.53 -3.44 5.32
CA GLY A 274 -16.08 -2.53 4.30
C GLY A 274 -15.06 -1.58 3.67
N CYS A 275 -13.77 -1.72 3.97
CA CYS A 275 -12.71 -0.90 3.39
C CYS A 275 -11.72 -1.77 2.61
N THR A 276 -11.30 -1.27 1.46
CA THR A 276 -10.24 -1.86 0.64
C THR A 276 -8.87 -1.61 1.24
N THR A 277 -8.67 -0.41 1.80
CA THR A 277 -7.43 -0.05 2.51
C THR A 277 -7.66 1.06 3.53
N THR A 278 -6.73 1.15 4.48
CA THR A 278 -6.70 2.23 5.47
C THR A 278 -5.32 2.86 5.55
N MET A 279 -5.25 4.11 5.97
CA MET A 279 -4.00 4.80 6.29
C MET A 279 -4.24 5.75 7.45
N SER A 280 -3.20 5.97 8.27
CA SER A 280 -3.27 6.85 9.41
C SER A 280 -2.02 7.71 9.49
N TRP A 281 -2.18 8.94 10.01
CA TRP A 281 -1.06 9.83 10.34
C TRP A 281 -1.38 10.67 11.59
N ASP A 282 -0.36 11.24 12.21
CA ASP A 282 -0.38 12.06 13.44
C ASP A 282 -0.99 11.42 14.70
N GLY A 283 -1.31 10.12 14.67
CA GLY A 283 -1.84 9.36 15.79
C GLY A 283 -3.35 9.54 16.03
N ASP A 284 -3.99 10.50 15.37
CA ASP A 284 -5.40 10.83 15.56
C ASP A 284 -6.18 11.07 14.26
N MET A 285 -5.56 10.76 13.11
CA MET A 285 -6.17 10.85 11.79
C MET A 285 -6.18 9.49 11.12
N ARG A 286 -7.31 9.15 10.47
CA ARG A 286 -7.47 7.91 9.72
C ARG A 286 -8.30 8.12 8.47
N ARG A 287 -7.83 7.59 7.34
CA ARG A 287 -8.61 7.45 6.11
C ARG A 287 -8.96 5.99 5.85
N LEU A 288 -10.19 5.78 5.40
CA LEU A 288 -10.77 4.49 5.08
C LEU A 288 -11.23 4.53 3.61
N VAL A 289 -10.51 3.88 2.71
CA VAL A 289 -10.93 3.78 1.30
C VAL A 289 -11.96 2.67 1.19
N VAL A 290 -13.16 3.00 0.70
CA VAL A 290 -14.30 2.08 0.68
C VAL A 290 -14.60 1.51 -0.71
N THR A 291 -14.00 2.09 -1.75
CA THR A 291 -14.03 1.57 -3.13
C THR A 291 -12.82 0.68 -3.41
N ASP A 292 -12.97 -0.25 -4.34
CA ASP A 292 -11.90 -1.10 -4.86
C ASP A 292 -11.75 -0.93 -6.40
N GLY A 293 -10.91 -1.76 -7.03
CA GLY A 293 -10.68 -1.71 -8.48
C GLY A 293 -11.87 -2.11 -9.35
N THR A 294 -13.00 -2.55 -8.76
CA THR A 294 -14.25 -2.83 -9.49
C THR A 294 -15.12 -1.59 -9.65
N HIS A 295 -14.82 -0.50 -8.93
CA HIS A 295 -15.55 0.75 -8.98
C HIS A 295 -14.90 1.71 -9.97
N ASP A 296 -15.71 2.45 -10.73
CA ASP A 296 -15.28 3.49 -11.68
C ASP A 296 -15.09 4.87 -11.02
N PHE A 297 -15.26 4.94 -9.70
CA PHE A 297 -15.05 6.12 -8.87
C PHE A 297 -14.28 5.77 -7.60
N VAL A 298 -13.72 6.78 -6.95
CA VAL A 298 -13.00 6.62 -5.68
C VAL A 298 -13.83 7.25 -4.57
N ALA A 299 -14.06 6.50 -3.49
CA ALA A 299 -14.68 7.02 -2.28
C ALA A 299 -13.93 6.60 -1.02
N TRP A 300 -13.86 7.52 -0.07
CA TRP A 300 -13.20 7.30 1.20
C TRP A 300 -13.79 8.13 2.31
N ILE A 301 -13.55 7.66 3.53
CA ILE A 301 -13.97 8.31 4.77
C ILE A 301 -12.73 8.86 5.43
N TYR A 302 -12.79 10.10 5.89
CA TYR A 302 -11.76 10.73 6.68
C TYR A 302 -12.28 10.97 8.09
N VAL A 303 -11.62 10.36 9.07
CA VAL A 303 -11.93 10.50 10.49
C VAL A 303 -10.75 11.14 11.17
N TRP A 304 -10.97 12.23 11.90
CA TRP A 304 -9.92 12.84 12.71
C TRP A 304 -10.45 13.44 13.99
N ARG A 305 -9.56 13.53 14.98
CA ARG A 305 -9.85 14.17 16.26
C ARG A 305 -9.15 15.53 16.32
N PRO A 306 -9.87 16.65 16.50
CA PRO A 306 -9.25 17.91 16.84
C PRO A 306 -8.67 17.81 18.26
N SER A 307 -7.48 18.38 18.47
CA SER A 307 -6.73 18.23 19.71
C SER A 307 -7.59 18.53 20.95
N ARG A 308 -7.64 17.59 21.90
CA ARG A 308 -8.36 17.66 23.20
C ARG A 308 -9.90 17.67 23.16
N GLY A 309 -10.52 17.43 22.00
CA GLY A 309 -11.99 17.38 21.88
C GLY A 309 -12.62 16.01 22.20
N ALA A 310 -13.83 16.02 22.76
CA ALA A 310 -14.68 14.82 22.89
C ALA A 310 -15.35 14.42 21.56
N SER A 311 -15.24 15.29 20.55
CA SER A 311 -15.81 15.09 19.22
C SER A 311 -14.74 14.57 18.24
N ALA A 312 -15.19 13.78 17.28
CA ALA A 312 -14.45 13.41 16.08
C ALA A 312 -15.19 13.97 14.87
N TRP A 313 -14.42 14.44 13.90
CA TRP A 313 -14.95 14.82 12.60
C TRP A 313 -14.97 13.61 11.69
N VAL A 314 -16.04 13.49 10.92
CA VAL A 314 -16.22 12.46 9.91
C VAL A 314 -16.56 13.17 8.62
N ASP A 315 -15.69 13.03 7.63
CA ASP A 315 -15.99 13.40 6.26
C ASP A 315 -16.12 12.15 5.39
N VAL A 316 -17.04 12.19 4.45
CA VAL A 316 -17.18 11.19 3.38
C VAL A 316 -16.97 11.91 2.06
N TRP A 317 -15.96 11.49 1.31
CA TRP A 317 -15.55 12.09 0.04
C TRP A 317 -15.75 11.08 -1.10
N THR A 318 -16.20 11.55 -2.26
CA THR A 318 -16.45 10.70 -3.42
C THR A 318 -16.34 11.42 -4.76
N THR A 319 -15.94 10.66 -5.79
CA THR A 319 -16.06 11.05 -7.21
C THR A 319 -17.21 10.36 -7.92
N GLU A 320 -18.09 9.64 -7.20
CA GLU A 320 -19.31 9.05 -7.77
C GLU A 320 -20.11 10.12 -8.52
N ALA A 321 -20.58 9.80 -9.72
CA ALA A 321 -21.42 10.70 -10.49
C ALA A 321 -22.76 10.89 -9.76
N PRO A 322 -23.25 12.14 -9.60
CA PRO A 322 -24.51 12.38 -8.89
C PRO A 322 -25.68 11.81 -9.69
N VAL A 323 -26.60 11.14 -9.00
CA VAL A 323 -27.87 10.69 -9.59
C VAL A 323 -28.70 11.91 -10.01
N VAL A 324 -29.11 11.95 -11.28
CA VAL A 324 -29.95 13.02 -11.85
C VAL A 324 -31.35 12.98 -11.22
N CYS A 325 -31.90 14.14 -10.88
CA CYS A 325 -33.22 14.30 -10.23
C CYS A 325 -33.34 13.67 -8.82
N ALA A 326 -32.23 13.32 -8.17
CA ALA A 326 -32.23 12.94 -6.77
C ALA A 326 -32.48 14.14 -5.85
N SER A 327 -32.84 13.86 -4.59
CA SER A 327 -32.91 14.90 -3.56
C SER A 327 -31.55 15.59 -3.35
N SER A 328 -31.52 16.72 -2.66
CA SER A 328 -30.25 17.38 -2.33
C SER A 328 -29.40 16.62 -1.30
N ALA A 329 -29.96 15.61 -0.62
CA ALA A 329 -29.25 14.84 0.39
C ALA A 329 -28.11 14.01 -0.21
N PHE A 330 -26.98 13.94 0.48
CA PHE A 330 -25.79 13.22 0.01
C PHE A 330 -26.09 11.75 -0.33
N LYS A 331 -26.89 11.07 0.50
CA LYS A 331 -27.24 9.66 0.31
C LYS A 331 -28.05 9.36 -0.95
N ASP A 332 -28.86 10.32 -1.39
CA ASP A 332 -29.71 10.16 -2.55
C ASP A 332 -28.93 10.50 -3.83
N ARG A 333 -27.98 11.44 -3.73
CA ARG A 333 -27.08 11.82 -4.84
C ARG A 333 -25.99 10.80 -5.10
N PHE A 334 -25.45 10.16 -4.05
CA PHE A 334 -24.31 9.24 -4.11
C PHE A 334 -24.63 7.93 -3.37
N PRO A 335 -25.58 7.13 -3.90
CA PRO A 335 -26.09 5.95 -3.22
C PRO A 335 -25.03 4.85 -3.05
N VAL A 336 -24.12 4.66 -4.00
CA VAL A 336 -23.12 3.58 -3.93
C VAL A 336 -22.09 3.91 -2.85
N THR A 337 -21.57 5.15 -2.85
CA THR A 337 -20.70 5.67 -1.79
C THR A 337 -21.34 5.50 -0.42
N THR A 338 -22.62 5.86 -0.32
CA THR A 338 -23.35 5.78 0.95
C THR A 338 -23.49 4.34 1.44
N GLN A 339 -23.81 3.41 0.55
CA GLN A 339 -23.90 1.99 0.88
C GLN A 339 -22.56 1.45 1.38
N LEU A 340 -21.47 1.73 0.67
CA LEU A 340 -20.12 1.28 1.05
C LEU A 340 -19.68 1.90 2.38
N ALA A 341 -19.87 3.22 2.54
CA ALA A 341 -19.49 3.92 3.75
C ALA A 341 -20.30 3.50 4.98
N ARG A 342 -21.57 3.11 4.80
CA ARG A 342 -22.41 2.53 5.87
C ARG A 342 -21.79 1.27 6.46
N MET A 343 -21.16 0.42 5.65
CA MET A 343 -20.48 -0.79 6.15
C MET A 343 -19.30 -0.44 7.04
N ALA A 344 -18.47 0.54 6.63
CA ALA A 344 -17.29 0.96 7.39
C ALA A 344 -17.66 1.70 8.70
N LEU A 345 -18.66 2.58 8.65
CA LEU A 345 -19.13 3.39 9.79
C LEU A 345 -20.03 2.62 10.76
N GLY A 346 -20.71 1.57 10.29
CA GLY A 346 -21.60 0.74 11.10
C GLY A 346 -22.65 1.59 11.84
N PRO A 347 -22.77 1.48 13.18
CA PRO A 347 -23.75 2.24 13.96
C PRO A 347 -23.63 3.77 13.88
N VAL A 348 -22.53 4.31 13.33
CA VAL A 348 -22.34 5.76 13.17
C VAL A 348 -23.01 6.29 11.89
N ALA A 349 -23.25 5.43 10.91
CA ALA A 349 -23.71 5.85 9.59
C ALA A 349 -25.05 6.63 9.58
N PRO A 350 -26.07 6.30 10.42
CA PRO A 350 -27.31 7.08 10.46
C PRO A 350 -27.11 8.54 10.88
N TYR A 351 -26.13 8.84 11.72
CA TYR A 351 -25.80 10.21 12.10
C TYR A 351 -25.19 10.99 10.93
N VAL A 352 -24.39 10.32 10.11
CA VAL A 352 -23.69 10.93 8.96
C VAL A 352 -24.65 11.17 7.78
N PHE A 353 -25.51 10.19 7.46
CA PHE A 353 -26.29 10.22 6.23
C PHE A 353 -27.78 10.53 6.40
N ASP A 354 -28.35 10.28 7.58
CA ASP A 354 -29.80 10.38 7.81
C ASP A 354 -30.19 11.55 8.72
N GLY A 355 -29.22 12.37 9.14
CA GLY A 355 -29.47 13.54 9.98
C GLY A 355 -29.98 13.21 11.39
N GLN A 356 -29.75 11.97 11.87
CA GLN A 356 -30.15 11.61 13.23
C GLN A 356 -29.38 12.45 14.25
N LEU A 357 -30.10 12.99 15.23
CA LEU A 357 -29.48 13.64 16.38
C LEU A 357 -29.11 12.57 17.43
N PRO A 358 -27.96 12.71 18.12
CA PRO A 358 -27.67 11.89 19.29
C PRO A 358 -28.81 11.99 20.29
N THR A 359 -29.39 10.85 20.69
CA THR A 359 -30.48 10.85 21.67
C THR A 359 -29.99 11.44 22.99
N MET A 360 -30.88 12.10 23.75
CA MET A 360 -30.51 12.67 25.06
C MET A 360 -29.88 11.63 26.00
N ALA A 361 -30.30 10.36 25.93
CA ALA A 361 -29.68 9.28 26.69
C ALA A 361 -28.21 9.01 26.29
N ALA A 362 -27.88 9.11 25.00
CA ALA A 362 -26.50 9.01 24.51
C ALA A 362 -25.67 10.23 24.94
N MET A 363 -26.25 11.42 24.95
CA MET A 363 -25.62 12.64 25.47
C MET A 363 -25.37 12.55 26.98
N MET A 364 -26.36 12.11 27.77
CA MET A 364 -26.22 11.98 29.22
C MET A 364 -25.18 10.91 29.61
N ARG A 365 -25.11 9.77 28.91
CA ARG A 365 -24.03 8.79 29.14
C ARG A 365 -22.65 9.36 28.80
N ALA A 366 -22.55 10.14 27.74
CA ALA A 366 -21.28 10.80 27.40
C ALA A 366 -20.85 11.78 28.50
N VAL A 367 -21.78 12.57 29.05
CA VAL A 367 -21.53 13.51 30.16
C VAL A 367 -21.16 12.77 31.45
N GLN A 368 -21.87 11.70 31.81
CA GLN A 368 -21.61 10.97 33.06
C GLN A 368 -20.22 10.33 33.08
N VAL A 369 -19.77 9.81 31.93
CA VAL A 369 -18.39 9.30 31.81
C VAL A 369 -17.37 10.44 31.76
N MET A 370 -17.69 11.61 31.18
CA MET A 370 -16.80 12.80 31.25
C MET A 370 -16.65 13.38 32.66
N LEU A 371 -17.56 13.09 33.59
CA LEU A 371 -17.45 13.47 35.00
C LEU A 371 -16.74 12.40 35.85
N SER A 372 -16.46 11.24 35.26
CA SER A 372 -15.83 10.09 35.94
C SER A 372 -14.37 9.85 35.51
N ASP A 373 -13.94 10.50 34.42
CA ASP A 373 -12.55 10.59 33.94
C ASP A 373 -11.98 11.96 34.35
#